data_AF-A0A2N6IG32-F1
#
_entry.id   AF-A0A2N6IG32-F1
#
_cell.length_a   1.000
_cell.length_b   1.000
_cell.length_c   1.000
_cell.angle_alpha   90.00
_cell.angle_beta   90.00
_cell.angle_gamma   90.00
#
_symmetry.space_group_name_H-M   'P 1'
#
loop_
_entity.id
_entity.type
_entity.pdbx_description
1 polymer ?
#
loop_
_entity_poly.entity_id
_entity_poly.type
_entity_poly.pdbx_seq_one_letter_code
_entity_poly.pdbx_strand_id
1 'polypeptide(L)'
;MAPHPPACTGICSLPVRAASASIRIPLPFNKEQLTQLDRLPTFGFIHRPTFVRMTDEHGKPFTRRDQREQALRSLPEAERSAAPARLTAATGGNQAQLVTLHKTLLKHAEDGGTELDSGNTAQWIDTDQRLGNTGAATLFVQMAIAVMGSYRDGGVSAVVNLRKPEEASIVLISPPSEETRRKQQHPHGGDVLRHYVTPATDPANYPTN
;
A
#
# COMPACT_ATOMS: atom_id res chain seq x y z
N MET A 1 -17.98 -13.89 -37.90
CA MET A 1 -17.33 -13.04 -36.87
C MET A 1 -18.26 -13.04 -35.66
N ALA A 2 -18.03 -13.98 -34.73
CA ALA A 2 -18.92 -14.18 -33.58
C ALA A 2 -18.50 -13.24 -32.43
N PRO A 3 -19.44 -12.65 -31.69
CA PRO A 3 -19.11 -11.84 -30.53
C PRO A 3 -18.65 -12.73 -29.36
N HIS A 4 -17.54 -12.34 -28.73
CA HIS A 4 -17.08 -12.93 -27.48
C HIS A 4 -18.13 -12.72 -26.37
N PRO A 5 -18.46 -13.75 -25.56
CA PRO A 5 -19.33 -13.58 -24.41
C PRO A 5 -18.61 -12.85 -23.27
N PRO A 6 -19.30 -12.01 -22.48
CA PRO A 6 -18.72 -11.35 -21.32
C PRO A 6 -18.42 -12.37 -20.21
N ALA A 7 -17.16 -12.41 -19.78
CA ALA A 7 -16.74 -13.13 -18.58
C ALA A 7 -17.20 -12.35 -17.33
N CYS A 8 -18.38 -12.69 -16.80
CA CYS A 8 -18.77 -12.63 -15.39
C CYS A 8 -20.29 -12.81 -15.22
N THR A 9 -20.81 -13.98 -15.59
CA THR A 9 -22.19 -14.37 -15.30
C THR A 9 -22.18 -15.28 -14.07
N GLY A 10 -22.32 -14.72 -12.86
CA GLY A 10 -22.60 -15.57 -11.69
C GLY A 10 -22.49 -14.94 -10.31
N ILE A 11 -21.54 -14.03 -10.07
CA ILE A 11 -21.24 -13.54 -8.70
C ILE A 11 -21.81 -12.12 -8.43
N CYS A 12 -22.10 -11.32 -9.47
CA CYS A 12 -22.59 -9.94 -9.30
C CYS A 12 -24.09 -9.80 -8.94
N SER A 13 -24.84 -10.89 -8.79
CA SER A 13 -26.31 -10.84 -8.60
C SER A 13 -26.82 -11.77 -7.50
N LEU A 14 -26.03 -12.03 -6.46
CA LEU A 14 -26.53 -12.69 -5.25
C LEU A 14 -27.27 -11.65 -4.38
N PRO A 15 -28.48 -11.95 -3.88
CA PRO A 15 -29.13 -11.07 -2.91
C PRO A 15 -28.25 -10.96 -1.67
N VAL A 16 -28.04 -9.74 -1.17
CA VAL A 16 -27.30 -9.47 0.08
C VAL A 16 -28.00 -10.23 1.21
N ARG A 17 -27.47 -11.41 1.56
CA ARG A 17 -27.89 -12.19 2.72
C ARG A 17 -27.15 -11.62 3.93
N ALA A 18 -27.87 -11.43 5.02
CA ALA A 18 -27.24 -11.10 6.30
C ALA A 18 -26.20 -12.19 6.62
N ALA A 19 -25.00 -11.78 7.03
CA ALA A 19 -24.00 -12.73 7.48
C ALA A 19 -24.53 -13.44 8.75
N SER A 20 -24.31 -14.75 8.86
CA SER A 20 -24.67 -15.49 10.06
C SER A 20 -23.57 -15.36 11.11
N ALA A 21 -23.96 -15.28 12.38
CA ALA A 21 -22.99 -15.27 13.48
C ALA A 21 -22.12 -16.54 13.44
N SER A 22 -20.84 -16.37 13.73
CA SER A 22 -19.88 -17.47 13.87
C SER A 22 -18.95 -17.21 15.04
N ILE A 23 -18.22 -18.23 15.49
CA ILE A 23 -17.26 -18.09 16.59
C ILE A 23 -16.18 -17.03 16.33
N ARG A 24 -15.88 -16.72 15.06
CA ARG A 24 -14.91 -15.69 14.67
C ARG A 24 -15.53 -14.32 14.39
N ILE A 25 -16.84 -14.26 14.18
CA ILE A 25 -17.57 -13.01 13.94
C ILE A 25 -18.87 -13.08 14.76
N PRO A 26 -18.80 -12.72 16.05
CA PRO A 26 -19.95 -12.84 16.95
C PRO A 26 -21.06 -11.84 16.61
N LEU A 27 -20.71 -10.70 16.00
CA LEU A 27 -21.65 -9.67 15.55
C LEU A 27 -21.54 -9.48 14.04
N PRO A 28 -22.37 -10.17 13.23
CA PRO A 28 -22.34 -10.02 11.79
C PRO A 28 -22.90 -8.66 11.35
N PHE A 29 -22.45 -8.17 10.19
CA PHE A 29 -23.05 -6.98 9.60
C PHE A 29 -24.50 -7.22 9.18
N ASN A 30 -25.36 -6.25 9.51
CA ASN A 30 -26.72 -6.21 8.97
C ASN A 30 -26.69 -5.79 7.48
N LYS A 31 -27.85 -5.85 6.82
CA LYS A 31 -27.95 -5.58 5.38
C LYS A 31 -27.55 -4.13 5.05
N GLU A 32 -27.92 -3.20 5.92
CA GLU A 32 -27.61 -1.78 5.77
C GLU A 32 -26.10 -1.53 5.84
N GLN A 33 -25.40 -2.17 6.79
CA GLN A 33 -23.96 -2.09 6.95
C GLN A 33 -23.21 -2.71 5.78
N LEU A 34 -23.68 -3.85 5.26
CA LEU A 34 -23.12 -4.44 4.03
C LEU A 34 -23.31 -3.50 2.84
N THR A 35 -24.51 -2.93 2.69
CA THR A 35 -24.81 -1.96 1.64
C THR A 35 -23.95 -0.68 1.77
N GLN A 36 -23.65 -0.25 3.00
CA GLN A 36 -22.74 0.88 3.25
C GLN A 36 -21.31 0.54 2.87
N LEU A 37 -20.83 -0.66 3.23
CA LEU A 37 -19.50 -1.14 2.89
C LEU A 37 -19.32 -1.26 1.37
N ASP A 38 -20.30 -1.82 0.67
CA ASP A 38 -20.29 -1.98 -0.80
C ASP A 38 -20.28 -0.64 -1.55
N ARG A 39 -20.72 0.45 -0.91
CA ARG A 39 -20.71 1.80 -1.46
C ARG A 39 -19.40 2.55 -1.21
N LEU A 40 -18.51 2.04 -0.37
CA LEU A 40 -17.25 2.73 -0.07
C LEU A 40 -16.34 2.76 -1.30
N PRO A 41 -15.60 3.86 -1.51
CA PRO A 41 -14.61 3.92 -2.57
C PRO A 41 -13.51 2.89 -2.31
N THR A 42 -13.14 2.17 -3.37
CA THR A 42 -11.95 1.33 -3.40
C THR A 42 -10.72 2.23 -3.52
N PHE A 43 -9.84 2.19 -2.52
CA PHE A 43 -8.59 2.97 -2.54
C PHE A 43 -7.42 2.25 -3.21
N GLY A 44 -7.43 0.92 -3.23
CA GLY A 44 -6.36 0.14 -3.83
C GLY A 44 -6.46 -1.34 -3.47
N PHE A 45 -5.53 -2.10 -4.03
CA PHE A 45 -5.40 -3.53 -3.83
C PHE A 45 -4.08 -3.80 -3.13
N ILE A 46 -4.16 -4.47 -2.00
CA ILE A 46 -2.98 -4.92 -1.25
C ILE A 46 -2.60 -6.30 -1.80
N HIS A 47 -1.41 -6.39 -2.35
CA HIS A 47 -0.87 -7.64 -2.88
C HIS A 47 -0.30 -8.51 -1.76
N ARG A 48 -0.14 -9.80 -2.04
CA ARG A 48 0.35 -10.78 -1.07
C ARG A 48 1.70 -10.33 -0.50
N PRO A 49 1.82 -10.18 0.84
CA PRO A 49 3.09 -9.85 1.47
C PRO A 49 4.15 -10.90 1.14
N THR A 50 5.35 -10.43 0.81
CA THR A 50 6.53 -11.26 0.61
C THR A 50 7.52 -10.99 1.74
N PHE A 51 7.92 -12.05 2.43
CA PHE A 51 8.89 -11.97 3.52
C PHE A 51 10.25 -12.43 3.02
N VAL A 52 11.25 -11.56 3.17
CA VAL A 52 12.61 -11.76 2.65
C VAL A 52 13.56 -11.90 3.83
N ARG A 53 14.15 -13.08 4.01
CA ARG A 53 15.18 -13.26 5.02
C ARG A 53 16.46 -12.50 4.61
N MET A 54 17.01 -11.73 5.54
CA MET A 54 18.20 -10.90 5.35
C MET A 54 19.49 -11.70 5.54
N THR A 55 19.42 -12.78 6.32
CA THR A 55 20.55 -13.62 6.74
C THR A 55 20.31 -15.08 6.34
N ASP A 56 21.36 -15.76 5.92
CA ASP A 56 21.38 -17.23 5.77
C ASP A 56 21.50 -17.95 7.13
N GLU A 57 21.47 -19.29 7.12
CA GLU A 57 21.63 -20.11 8.33
C GLU A 57 22.99 -19.92 9.04
N HIS A 58 23.93 -19.19 8.41
CA HIS A 58 25.26 -18.88 8.92
C HIS A 58 25.47 -17.37 9.16
N GLY A 59 24.41 -16.54 9.10
CA GLY A 59 24.47 -15.11 9.37
C GLY A 59 25.03 -14.23 8.23
N LYS A 60 25.24 -14.78 7.03
CA LYS A 60 25.70 -14.04 5.85
C LYS A 60 24.53 -13.39 5.07
N PRO A 61 24.72 -12.20 4.48
CA PRO A 61 23.66 -11.54 3.71
C PRO A 61 23.31 -12.29 2.41
N PHE A 62 22.03 -12.62 2.20
CA PHE A 62 21.57 -13.22 0.93
C PHE A 62 21.69 -12.25 -0.26
N THR A 63 22.01 -12.77 -1.45
CA THR A 63 21.89 -12.09 -2.75
C THR A 63 20.47 -12.26 -3.31
N ARG A 64 19.71 -11.15 -3.39
CA ARG A 64 18.24 -11.07 -3.36
C ARG A 64 17.57 -10.85 -4.73
N ARG A 65 17.88 -11.64 -5.77
CA ARG A 65 17.19 -11.47 -7.07
C ARG A 65 15.83 -12.20 -7.09
N ASP A 66 15.82 -13.48 -6.73
CA ASP A 66 14.64 -14.35 -6.91
C ASP A 66 13.43 -13.93 -6.06
N GLN A 67 13.64 -13.46 -4.83
CA GLN A 67 12.55 -13.06 -3.94
C GLN A 67 11.95 -11.68 -4.30
N ARG A 68 12.76 -10.79 -4.91
CA ARG A 68 12.26 -9.53 -5.48
C ARG A 68 11.34 -9.82 -6.67
N GLU A 69 11.74 -10.75 -7.54
CA GLU A 69 10.88 -11.23 -8.62
C GLU A 69 9.60 -11.85 -8.08
N GLN A 70 9.66 -12.57 -6.96
CA GLN A 70 8.47 -13.14 -6.33
C GLN A 70 7.46 -12.09 -5.87
N ALA A 71 7.92 -10.99 -5.27
CA ALA A 71 7.04 -9.88 -4.91
C ALA A 71 6.39 -9.26 -6.17
N LEU A 72 7.18 -9.00 -7.22
CA LEU A 72 6.67 -8.45 -8.48
C LEU A 72 5.69 -9.39 -9.21
N ARG A 73 5.83 -10.71 -9.08
CA ARG A 73 4.89 -11.69 -9.64
C ARG A 73 3.47 -11.58 -9.08
N SER A 74 3.30 -10.96 -7.90
CA SER A 74 1.96 -10.67 -7.37
C SER A 74 1.21 -9.59 -8.18
N LEU A 75 1.94 -8.75 -8.93
CA LEU A 75 1.36 -7.74 -9.81
C LEU A 75 0.94 -8.32 -11.17
N PRO A 76 -0.05 -7.68 -11.83
CA PRO A 76 -0.32 -7.89 -13.26
C PRO A 76 0.93 -7.58 -14.11
N GLU A 77 1.16 -8.35 -15.19
CA GLU A 77 2.34 -8.21 -16.06
C GLU A 77 2.59 -6.77 -16.53
N ALA A 78 1.51 -6.07 -16.92
CA ALA A 78 1.57 -4.70 -17.42
C ALA A 78 2.12 -3.68 -16.39
N GLU A 79 2.01 -3.98 -15.09
CA GLU A 79 2.45 -3.08 -14.02
C GLU A 79 3.85 -3.41 -13.49
N ARG A 80 4.43 -4.56 -13.85
CA ARG A 80 5.68 -5.05 -13.26
C ARG A 80 6.91 -4.22 -13.62
N SER A 81 7.00 -3.75 -14.86
CA SER A 81 8.16 -2.99 -15.35
C SER A 81 8.23 -1.57 -14.76
N ALA A 82 7.07 -0.97 -14.49
CA ALA A 82 6.96 0.38 -13.92
C ALA A 82 6.87 0.38 -12.38
N ALA A 83 6.97 -0.79 -11.73
CA ALA A 83 6.84 -0.91 -10.29
C ALA A 83 8.20 -1.04 -9.58
N PRO A 84 8.37 -0.39 -8.40
CA PRO A 84 7.43 0.53 -7.77
C PRO A 84 7.62 1.98 -8.24
N ALA A 85 6.52 2.72 -8.40
CA ALA A 85 6.53 4.17 -8.63
C ALA A 85 6.77 4.98 -7.35
N ARG A 86 6.55 4.36 -6.18
CA ARG A 86 6.77 4.93 -4.86
C ARG A 86 7.27 3.91 -3.87
N LEU A 87 8.01 4.35 -2.87
CA LEU A 87 8.46 3.55 -1.75
C LEU A 87 8.08 4.20 -0.41
N THR A 88 7.52 3.40 0.49
CA THR A 88 7.38 3.76 1.91
C THR A 88 8.16 2.72 2.73
N ALA A 89 9.20 3.16 3.43
CA ALA A 89 10.14 2.27 4.10
C ALA A 89 10.40 2.65 5.56
N ALA A 90 10.83 1.67 6.35
CA ALA A 90 11.24 1.83 7.75
C ALA A 90 12.37 0.86 8.04
N THR A 91 13.40 1.33 8.74
CA THR A 91 14.63 0.59 9.08
C THR A 91 14.83 0.45 10.60
N GLY A 92 13.89 0.92 11.41
CA GLY A 92 14.01 0.93 12.86
C GLY A 92 15.16 1.81 13.35
N GLY A 93 15.54 2.84 12.58
CA GLY A 93 16.70 3.69 12.86
C GLY A 93 18.05 3.05 12.52
N ASN A 94 18.07 1.88 11.88
CA ASN A 94 19.31 1.22 11.48
C ASN A 94 19.89 1.84 10.18
N GLN A 95 20.89 2.69 10.35
CA GLN A 95 21.57 3.37 9.24
C GLN A 95 22.18 2.40 8.21
N ALA A 96 22.71 1.25 8.65
CA ALA A 96 23.28 0.26 7.73
C ALA A 96 22.21 -0.37 6.83
N GLN A 97 21.02 -0.64 7.37
CA GLN A 97 19.89 -1.13 6.58
C GLN A 97 19.37 -0.05 5.62
N LEU A 98 19.33 1.21 6.04
CA LEU A 98 18.94 2.33 5.18
C LEU A 98 19.88 2.44 3.97
N VAL A 99 21.19 2.47 4.21
CA VAL A 99 22.21 2.50 3.14
C VAL A 99 22.08 1.29 2.22
N THR A 100 21.79 0.11 2.76
CA THR A 100 21.57 -1.13 1.97
C THR A 100 20.32 -1.02 1.10
N LEU A 101 19.25 -0.42 1.61
CA LEU A 101 18.02 -0.18 0.85
C LEU A 101 18.27 0.78 -0.32
N HIS A 102 18.97 1.90 -0.08
CA HIS A 102 19.37 2.83 -1.14
C HIS A 102 20.18 2.15 -2.24
N LYS A 103 21.21 1.36 -1.87
CA LYS A 103 22.01 0.61 -2.86
C LYS A 103 21.18 -0.38 -3.66
N THR A 104 20.20 -1.02 -3.01
CA THR A 104 19.29 -1.96 -3.66
C THR A 104 18.42 -1.27 -4.71
N LEU A 105 17.96 -0.05 -4.42
CA LEU A 105 17.12 0.73 -5.32
C LEU A 105 17.90 1.38 -6.45
N LEU A 106 19.13 1.82 -6.19
CA LEU A 106 20.03 2.28 -7.24
C LEU A 106 20.27 1.17 -8.26
N LYS A 107 20.59 -0.04 -7.79
CA LYS A 107 20.72 -1.22 -8.66
C LYS A 107 19.41 -1.55 -9.40
N HIS A 108 18.26 -1.37 -8.75
CA HIS A 108 16.97 -1.55 -9.41
C HIS A 108 16.80 -0.59 -10.60
N ALA A 109 17.19 0.68 -10.46
CA ALA A 109 17.15 1.66 -11.53
C ALA A 109 18.15 1.31 -12.67
N GLU A 110 19.38 0.88 -12.33
CA GLU A 110 20.37 0.39 -13.30
C GLU A 110 19.87 -0.81 -14.11
N ASP A 111 19.10 -1.70 -13.47
CA ASP A 111 18.45 -2.86 -14.11
C ASP A 111 17.22 -2.48 -14.98
N GLY A 112 16.98 -1.19 -15.24
CA GLY A 112 15.86 -0.67 -16.04
C GLY A 112 14.56 -0.47 -15.26
N GLY A 113 14.64 -0.48 -13.92
CA GLY A 113 13.54 -0.14 -13.04
C GLY A 113 13.27 1.35 -12.91
N THR A 114 12.23 1.71 -12.16
CA THR A 114 11.93 3.12 -11.88
C THR A 114 12.95 3.68 -10.90
N GLU A 115 13.55 4.81 -11.24
CA GLU A 115 14.40 5.58 -10.33
C GLU A 115 13.53 6.32 -9.31
N LEU A 116 13.89 6.19 -8.02
CA LEU A 116 13.17 6.82 -6.91
C LEU A 116 14.09 7.83 -6.22
N ASP A 117 13.65 9.09 -6.18
CA ASP A 117 14.35 10.15 -5.47
C ASP A 117 13.96 10.14 -3.99
N SER A 118 14.94 9.84 -3.13
CA SER A 118 14.77 9.87 -1.67
C SER A 118 14.52 11.26 -1.08
N GLY A 119 14.88 12.33 -1.80
CA GLY A 119 14.58 13.70 -1.42
C GLY A 119 13.13 14.09 -1.75
N ASN A 120 12.47 13.37 -2.66
CA ASN A 120 11.10 13.63 -3.06
C ASN A 120 10.11 12.77 -2.26
N THR A 121 9.33 13.41 -1.41
CA THR A 121 8.35 12.74 -0.53
C THR A 121 7.21 12.07 -1.27
N ALA A 122 6.94 12.50 -2.50
CA ALA A 122 5.95 11.84 -3.35
C ALA A 122 6.47 10.49 -3.87
N GLN A 123 7.80 10.28 -3.94
CA GLN A 123 8.41 9.05 -4.42
C GLN A 123 8.95 8.17 -3.29
N TRP A 124 9.45 8.77 -2.21
CA TRP A 124 10.04 8.06 -1.08
C TRP A 124 9.61 8.64 0.26
N ILE A 125 9.15 7.76 1.15
CA ILE A 125 8.83 8.10 2.54
C ILE A 125 9.64 7.18 3.47
N ASP A 126 10.65 7.75 4.15
CA ASP A 126 11.24 7.14 5.34
C ASP A 126 10.30 7.41 6.52
N THR A 127 9.65 6.35 6.97
CA THR A 127 8.62 6.40 8.01
C THR A 127 9.23 6.68 9.37
N ASP A 128 10.40 6.15 9.67
CA ASP A 128 11.06 6.37 10.97
C ASP A 128 11.50 7.83 11.08
N GLN A 129 12.01 8.41 9.99
CA GLN A 129 12.42 9.81 9.97
C GLN A 129 11.23 10.77 10.05
N ARG A 130 10.08 10.44 9.45
CA ARG A 130 8.93 11.35 9.32
C ARG A 130 7.89 11.22 10.42
N LEU A 131 7.63 10.00 10.86
CA LEU A 131 6.55 9.69 11.81
C LEU A 131 7.07 9.04 13.09
N GLY A 132 8.36 8.72 13.14
CA GLY A 132 8.96 7.97 14.23
C GLY A 132 8.58 6.50 14.22
N ASN A 133 9.11 5.79 15.21
CA ASN A 133 8.87 4.37 15.41
C ASN A 133 7.50 4.15 16.08
N THR A 134 6.52 3.70 15.30
CA THR A 134 5.15 3.39 15.79
C THR A 134 4.97 1.95 16.28
N GLY A 135 6.07 1.27 16.64
CA GLY A 135 6.03 -0.12 17.13
C GLY A 135 5.44 -1.12 16.13
N ALA A 136 4.58 -2.01 16.62
CA ALA A 136 3.90 -2.99 15.79
C ALA A 136 3.00 -2.37 14.70
N ALA A 137 2.61 -1.10 14.86
CA ALA A 137 1.76 -0.39 13.90
C ALA A 137 2.52 0.11 12.66
N THR A 138 3.87 0.10 12.66
CA THR A 138 4.66 0.71 11.58
C THR A 138 4.28 0.18 10.21
N LEU A 139 4.20 -1.14 10.02
CA LEU A 139 3.83 -1.71 8.72
C LEU A 139 2.45 -1.23 8.25
N PHE A 140 1.48 -1.12 9.15
CA PHE A 140 0.13 -0.67 8.81
C PHE A 140 0.08 0.81 8.45
N VAL A 141 0.82 1.66 9.16
CA VAL A 141 0.96 3.08 8.83
C VAL A 141 1.60 3.23 7.45
N GLN A 142 2.65 2.47 7.16
CA GLN A 142 3.29 2.47 5.85
C GLN A 142 2.33 2.06 4.73
N MET A 143 1.54 1.00 4.95
CA MET A 143 0.52 0.55 4.01
C MET A 143 -0.57 1.60 3.79
N ALA A 144 -1.05 2.27 4.84
CA ALA A 144 -2.03 3.33 4.70
C ALA A 144 -1.50 4.49 3.85
N ILE A 145 -0.27 4.93 4.10
CA ILE A 145 0.40 5.98 3.32
C ILE A 145 0.55 5.56 1.85
N ALA A 146 1.03 4.33 1.61
CA ALA A 146 1.21 3.80 0.27
C ALA A 146 -0.13 3.65 -0.49
N VAL A 147 -1.22 3.25 0.18
CA VAL A 147 -2.57 3.23 -0.39
C VAL A 147 -3.01 4.65 -0.77
N MET A 148 -2.86 5.62 0.13
CA MET A 148 -3.27 7.01 -0.14
C MET A 148 -2.46 7.62 -1.29
N GLY A 149 -1.15 7.37 -1.32
CA GLY A 149 -0.29 7.74 -2.45
C GLY A 149 -0.82 7.11 -3.74
N SER A 150 -0.90 5.77 -3.79
CA SER A 150 -1.38 5.01 -4.97
C SER A 150 -2.69 5.56 -5.47
N TYR A 151 -3.62 5.80 -4.57
CA TYR A 151 -4.88 6.38 -4.93
C TYR A 151 -4.76 7.78 -5.54
N ARG A 152 -3.96 8.70 -4.97
CA ARG A 152 -3.86 10.07 -5.47
C ARG A 152 -3.11 10.16 -6.80
N ASP A 153 -1.88 9.67 -6.85
CA ASP A 153 -1.02 9.93 -8.03
C ASP A 153 -1.08 8.79 -9.05
N GLY A 154 -1.66 7.65 -8.69
CA GLY A 154 -1.58 6.42 -9.47
C GLY A 154 -0.27 5.68 -9.21
N GLY A 155 0.01 4.67 -10.03
CA GLY A 155 1.22 3.84 -9.94
C GLY A 155 1.27 2.92 -8.71
N VAL A 156 2.04 1.84 -8.83
CA VAL A 156 2.21 0.87 -7.74
C VAL A 156 3.15 1.43 -6.67
N SER A 157 2.75 1.35 -5.41
CA SER A 157 3.61 1.66 -4.27
C SER A 157 4.20 0.37 -3.67
N ALA A 158 5.45 0.41 -3.26
CA ALA A 158 6.07 -0.61 -2.43
C ALA A 158 6.15 -0.14 -0.98
N VAL A 159 5.84 -1.06 -0.06
CA VAL A 159 6.07 -0.90 1.37
C VAL A 159 7.18 -1.87 1.76
N VAL A 160 8.22 -1.36 2.42
CA VAL A 160 9.38 -2.16 2.86
C VAL A 160 9.64 -1.91 4.34
N ASN A 161 9.37 -2.92 5.17
CA ASN A 161 9.63 -2.85 6.60
C ASN A 161 10.84 -3.72 6.95
N LEU A 162 11.93 -3.08 7.39
CA LEU A 162 13.23 -3.68 7.70
C LEU A 162 13.53 -3.73 9.20
N ARG A 163 12.53 -3.43 10.05
CA ARG A 163 12.75 -3.32 11.50
C ARG A 163 13.23 -4.60 12.18
N LYS A 164 12.93 -5.77 11.59
CA LYS A 164 13.55 -7.02 12.04
C LYS A 164 14.90 -7.14 11.32
N PRO A 165 16.02 -7.29 12.04
CA PRO A 165 17.35 -7.40 11.43
C PRO A 165 17.45 -8.52 10.39
N GLU A 166 16.71 -9.60 10.62
CA GLU A 166 16.78 -10.85 9.86
C GLU A 166 15.69 -10.96 8.78
N GLU A 167 14.73 -10.05 8.70
CA GLU A 167 13.58 -10.17 7.81
C GLU A 167 13.08 -8.82 7.30
N ALA A 168 13.00 -8.67 5.97
CA ALA A 168 12.23 -7.64 5.31
C ALA A 168 10.79 -8.12 5.09
N SER A 169 9.82 -7.28 5.41
CA SER A 169 8.46 -7.44 4.89
C SER A 169 8.25 -6.50 3.71
N ILE A 170 7.89 -7.05 2.55
CA ILE A 170 7.61 -6.29 1.33
C ILE A 170 6.14 -6.47 0.96
N VAL A 171 5.43 -5.37 0.77
CA VAL A 171 4.02 -5.36 0.33
C VAL A 171 3.88 -4.41 -0.84
N LEU A 172 3.29 -4.87 -1.93
CA LEU A 172 2.97 -4.03 -3.07
C LEU A 172 1.51 -3.59 -3.00
N ILE A 173 1.24 -2.36 -3.43
CA ILE A 173 -0.08 -1.75 -3.39
C ILE A 173 -0.35 -1.11 -4.75
N SER A 174 -1.31 -1.66 -5.50
CA SER A 174 -1.75 -1.06 -6.76
C SER A 174 -3.02 -0.22 -6.53
N PRO A 175 -3.16 0.90 -7.23
CA PRO A 175 -4.40 1.67 -7.22
C PRO A 175 -5.47 0.99 -8.09
N PRO A 176 -6.75 1.38 -7.94
CA PRO A 176 -7.72 1.11 -8.98
C PRO A 176 -7.40 1.89 -10.25
N SER A 177 -8.04 1.51 -11.37
CA SER A 177 -7.85 2.20 -12.65
C SER A 177 -8.13 3.69 -12.54
N GLU A 178 -7.49 4.48 -13.41
CA GLU A 178 -7.68 5.93 -13.41
C GLU A 178 -9.15 6.33 -13.61
N GLU A 179 -9.89 5.61 -14.46
CA GLU A 179 -11.32 5.81 -14.65
C GLU A 179 -12.10 5.60 -13.34
N THR A 180 -11.82 4.52 -12.60
CA THR A 180 -12.46 4.27 -11.30
C THR A 180 -12.10 5.34 -10.28
N ARG A 181 -10.83 5.78 -10.24
CA ARG A 181 -10.41 6.88 -9.34
C ARG A 181 -11.16 8.18 -9.62
N ARG A 182 -11.31 8.56 -10.89
CA ARG A 182 -12.03 9.79 -11.30
C ARG A 182 -13.53 9.75 -11.02
N LYS A 183 -14.15 8.55 -11.04
CA LYS A 183 -15.59 8.38 -10.79
C LYS A 183 -15.95 8.36 -9.31
N GLN A 184 -15.03 7.91 -8.45
CA GLN A 184 -15.28 7.79 -7.02
C GLN A 184 -15.29 9.15 -6.34
N GLN A 185 -16.29 9.38 -5.48
CA GLN A 185 -16.44 10.61 -4.71
C GLN A 185 -16.77 10.28 -3.27
N HIS A 186 -16.39 11.17 -2.35
CA HIS A 186 -16.83 11.06 -0.96
C HIS A 186 -18.37 11.12 -0.91
N PRO A 187 -19.04 10.49 0.08
CA PRO A 187 -20.48 10.68 0.32
C PRO A 187 -20.93 12.15 0.48
N HIS A 188 -20.00 13.05 0.82
CA HIS A 188 -20.23 14.50 0.93
C HIS A 188 -19.80 15.29 -0.34
N GLY A 189 -19.46 14.60 -1.43
CA GLY A 189 -19.04 15.18 -2.71
C GLY A 189 -17.57 15.62 -2.73
N GLY A 190 -16.89 15.43 -3.87
CA GLY A 190 -15.48 15.80 -4.05
C GLY A 190 -14.47 14.69 -3.71
N ASP A 191 -13.23 15.09 -3.38
CA ASP A 191 -12.13 14.15 -3.08
C ASP A 191 -12.49 13.19 -1.96
N VAL A 192 -12.38 11.88 -2.23
CA VAL A 192 -12.66 10.79 -1.29
C VAL A 192 -11.75 10.80 -0.06
N LEU A 193 -10.57 11.42 -0.13
CA LEU A 193 -9.62 11.56 0.98
C LEU A 193 -9.69 12.94 1.65
N ARG A 194 -10.67 13.78 1.28
CA ARG A 194 -10.88 15.08 1.91
C ARG A 194 -11.42 14.90 3.32
N HIS A 195 -10.85 15.61 4.27
CA HIS A 195 -11.41 15.74 5.61
C HIS A 195 -12.53 16.79 5.62
N TYR A 196 -13.69 16.45 6.17
CA TYR A 196 -14.88 17.33 6.20
C TYR A 196 -15.16 17.96 7.56
N VAL A 197 -14.47 17.52 8.61
CA VAL A 197 -14.59 18.15 9.92
C VAL A 197 -13.65 19.34 9.97
N THR A 198 -14.10 20.49 10.46
CA THR A 198 -13.15 21.57 10.79
C THR A 198 -12.55 21.21 12.15
N PRO A 199 -11.24 20.92 12.27
CA PRO A 199 -10.66 20.66 13.57
C PRO A 199 -10.90 21.88 14.45
N ALA A 200 -11.35 21.65 15.70
CA ALA A 200 -11.49 22.70 16.69
C ALA A 200 -10.09 23.23 17.03
N THR A 201 -9.64 24.19 16.23
CA THR A 201 -8.36 24.87 16.36
C THR A 201 -8.67 26.18 17.06
N ASP A 202 -8.17 26.32 18.29
CA ASP A 202 -8.17 27.62 18.97
C ASP A 202 -7.00 28.43 18.40
N PRO A 203 -7.26 29.55 17.69
CA PRO A 203 -6.21 30.39 17.13
C PRO A 203 -5.25 30.93 18.19
N ALA A 204 -5.68 31.05 19.45
CA ALA A 204 -4.83 31.49 20.55
C ALA A 204 -3.67 30.51 20.85
N ASN A 205 -3.81 29.23 20.49
CA ASN A 205 -2.76 28.22 20.64
C ASN A 205 -1.72 28.25 19.51
N TYR A 206 -1.98 28.99 18.43
CA TYR A 206 -1.09 29.09 17.27
C TYR A 206 -0.94 30.56 16.82
N PRO A 207 -0.36 31.43 17.66
CA PRO A 207 -0.06 32.79 17.25
C PRO A 207 0.91 32.75 16.06
N THR A 208 0.60 33.51 15.02
CA THR A 208 1.57 33.80 13.95
C THR A 208 2.75 34.54 14.58
N ASN A 209 3.91 33.87 14.64
CA ASN A 209 5.19 34.49 14.96
C ASN A 209 5.59 35.51 13.88
#